data_AF-M4RPG9-F1
#
_entry.id   AF-M4RPG9-F1
#
_cell.length_a   1.000
_cell.length_b   1.000
_cell.length_c   1.000
_cell.angle_alpha   90.00
_cell.angle_beta   90.00
_cell.angle_gamma   90.00
#
_symmetry.space_group_name_H-M   'P 1'
#
loop_
_entity.id
_entity.type
_entity.pdbx_description
1 polymer ?
#
loop_
_entity_poly.entity_id
_entity_poly.type
_entity_poly.pdbx_seq_one_letter_code
_entity_poly.pdbx_strand_id
1 'polypeptide(L)' 'MTCRANDISPYYYIQHLFKALPNRQHIDDDFTELMPWNVQLDFDYS' A
#
# COMPACT_ATOMS: atom_id res chain seq x y z
N MET A 1 9.98 -3.89 -7.17
CA MET A 1 10.09 -5.03 -6.22
C MET A 1 8.68 -5.54 -5.87
N THR A 2 8.51 -6.82 -5.53
CA THR A 2 7.19 -7.40 -5.19
C THR A 2 6.90 -7.26 -3.69
N CYS A 3 5.64 -7.41 -3.25
CA CYS A 3 5.29 -7.38 -1.81
C CYS A 3 6.10 -8.40 -0.99
N ARG A 4 6.27 -9.61 -1.52
CA ARG A 4 7.08 -10.68 -0.90
C ARG A 4 8.54 -10.26 -0.70
N ALA A 5 9.11 -9.51 -1.64
CA ALA A 5 10.49 -9.04 -1.53
C ALA A 5 10.67 -7.89 -0.52
N ASN A 6 9.57 -7.36 0.03
CA ASN A 6 9.56 -6.30 1.04
C ASN A 6 9.02 -6.81 2.38
N ASP A 7 8.93 -8.13 2.58
CA ASP A 7 8.34 -8.76 3.77
C ASP A 7 6.88 -8.32 4.06
N ILE A 8 6.18 -7.89 3.01
CA ILE A 8 4.77 -7.49 3.09
C ILE A 8 3.88 -8.62 2.60
N SER A 9 2.89 -8.98 3.42
CA SER A 9 1.80 -9.86 3.00
C SER A 9 0.98 -9.21 1.85
N PRO A 10 0.84 -9.90 0.70
CA PRO A 10 0.07 -9.37 -0.43
C PRO A 10 -1.37 -9.02 -0.08
N TYR A 11 -1.99 -9.78 0.82
CA TYR A 11 -3.37 -9.56 1.25
C TYR A 11 -3.55 -8.18 1.89
N TYR A 12 -2.69 -7.84 2.87
CA TYR A 12 -2.79 -6.57 3.58
C TYR A 12 -2.38 -5.39 2.70
N TYR A 13 -1.45 -5.59 1.78
CA TYR A 13 -1.08 -4.58 0.79
C TYR A 13 -2.25 -4.24 -0.13
N ILE A 14 -2.95 -5.24 -0.66
CA ILE A 14 -4.14 -5.01 -1.51
C ILE A 14 -5.26 -4.32 -0.71
N GLN A 15 -5.47 -4.72 0.55
CA GLN A 15 -6.44 -4.06 1.43
C GLN A 15 -6.07 -2.58 1.65
N HIS A 16 -4.78 -2.27 1.83
CA HIS A 16 -4.29 -0.90 1.95
C HIS A 16 -4.53 -0.10 0.67
N LEU A 17 -4.23 -0.68 -0.50
CA LEU A 17 -4.50 -0.04 -1.79
C LEU A 17 -6.00 0.30 -1.96
N PHE A 18 -6.90 -0.61 -1.61
CA PHE A 18 -8.33 -0.33 -1.70
C PHE A 18 -8.83 0.74 -0.73
N LYS A 19 -8.13 0.99 0.38
CA LYS A 19 -8.41 2.13 1.26
C LYS A 19 -7.83 3.43 0.72
N ALA A 20 -6.64 3.38 0.11
CA ALA A 20 -5.92 4.58 -0.34
C ALA A 20 -6.42 5.11 -1.69
N LEU A 21 -6.68 4.23 -2.66
CA LEU A 21 -7.03 4.61 -4.04
C LEU A 21 -8.30 5.45 -4.15
N PRO A 22 -9.42 5.17 -3.45
CA PRO A 22 -10.64 5.98 -3.56
C PRO A 22 -10.49 7.40 -3.00
N ASN A 23 -9.50 7.64 -2.14
CA ASN A 23 -9.25 8.95 -1.55
C ASN A 23 -8.40 9.86 -2.45
N ARG A 24 -7.87 9.34 -3.56
CA ARG A 24 -7.09 10.11 -4.52
C ARG A 24 -7.99 10.72 -5.57
N GLN A 25 -7.80 12.02 -5.81
CA GLN A 25 -8.69 12.81 -6.65
C GLN A 25 -8.13 13.00 -8.07
N HIS A 26 -6.81 12.87 -8.26
CA HIS A 26 -6.17 13.15 -9.54
C HIS A 26 -5.46 11.93 -10.11
N ILE A 27 -5.61 11.74 -11.42
CA ILE A 27 -4.92 10.68 -12.18
C ILE A 27 -3.40 10.86 -12.16
N ASP A 28 -2.93 12.10 -12.00
CA ASP A 28 -1.52 12.46 -11.97
C ASP A 28 -0.90 12.38 -10.56
N ASP A 29 -1.66 11.91 -9.56
CA ASP A 29 -1.14 11.74 -8.20
C ASP A 29 0.00 10.72 -8.17
N ASP A 30 1.08 11.05 -7.48
CA ASP A 30 2.24 10.16 -7.36
C ASP A 30 1.87 8.87 -6.59
N PHE A 31 1.97 7.72 -7.27
CA PHE A 31 1.72 6.41 -6.68
C PHE A 31 2.96 5.78 -6.04
N THR A 32 4.10 6.48 -6.07
CA THR A 32 5.34 6.00 -5.45
C THR A 32 5.17 5.73 -3.96
N GLU A 33 4.35 6.52 -3.25
CA GLU A 33 4.05 6.27 -1.84
C GLU A 33 3.21 5.01 -1.59
N LEU A 34 2.45 4.53 -2.58
CA LEU A 34 1.71 3.27 -2.46
C LEU A 34 2.55 2.05 -2.77
N MET A 35 3.78 2.21 -3.25
CA MET A 35 4.63 1.08 -3.62
C MET A 35 4.94 0.21 -2.40
N PRO A 36 5.09 -1.12 -2.57
CA PRO A 36 5.23 -2.03 -1.45
C PRO A 36 6.56 -1.85 -0.68
N TRP A 37 7.52 -1.08 -1.19
CA TRP A 37 8.74 -0.71 -0.45
C TRP A 37 8.63 0.62 0.30
N ASN A 38 7.59 1.40 0.03
CA ASN A 38 7.34 2.71 0.64
C ASN A 38 6.17 2.72 1.63
N VAL A 39 5.44 1.61 1.73
CA VAL A 39 4.30 1.46 2.64
C VAL A 39 4.74 0.74 3.91
N GLN A 40 4.56 1.38 5.06
CA GLN A 40 4.62 0.73 6.37
C GLN A 40 3.20 0.33 6.79
N LEU A 41 2.92 -0.97 6.75
CA LEU A 41 1.67 -1.52 7.27
C LEU A 41 1.85 -1.76 8.77
N ASP A 42 1.38 -0.83 9.59
CA ASP A 42 1.34 -1.03 11.04
C ASP A 42 0.20 -2.00 11.37
N PHE A 43 0.55 -3.14 11.96
CA PHE A 43 -0.39 -4.19 12.34
C PHE A 43 -0.76 -3.99 13.81
N ASP A 44 -1.52 -2.94 14.11
CA ASP A 44 -2.12 -2.76 15.44
C ASP A 44 -3.28 -3.76 15.59
N TYR A 45 -2.92 -5.01 15.92
CA TYR A 45 -3.86 -5.99 16.44
C TYR A 45 -4.05 -5.73 17.93
N SER A 46 -4.99 -4.85 18.26
CA SER A 46 -5.52 -4.71 19.62
C SER A 46 -6.63 -5.72 19.92
#